data_AF-A0A7N9ATF5-F1
#
_entry.id   AF-A0A7N9ATF5-F1
#
_cell.length_a   1.000
_cell.length_b   1.000
_cell.length_c   1.000
_cell.angle_alpha   90.00
_cell.angle_beta   90.00
_cell.angle_gamma   90.00
#
_symmetry.space_group_name_H-M   'P 1'
#
loop_
_entity.id
_entity.type
_entity.pdbx_description
1 polymer ?
#
loop_
_entity_poly.entity_id
_entity_poly.type
_entity_poly.pdbx_seq_one_letter_code
_entity_poly.pdbx_strand_id
1 'polypeptide(L)'
;HPRAGHFPHPHSCSHLHGESFAMMARAHQMVDVLTEENRMLRQETEACREKVTKLHKLETEIQLVSEAYENLAKSSSKREALEKTMRNKLELEVRRLHDFNRDLRERMETANKQLAAKECDGSEDNRKTISQLLAQNKETLREKEKLEIELSALRSTTEDQRRHIEIRDQALNNAQAKVVKLEEELKKKQVYVEKVERMQQALAQLQAACEKREQLEHRLRTRLERELESLRMQQRHGGSQSSGAVPSEYNATALMEHLREKEERILALEADMTKWEQKYLEESVMRQFALDTAASVATQRDTCAAVISHSPSSSFDTSVEARIQKEEEEILMANRRCLDMESRIKNLHAQIIEKDAMIKVLHQRSRKEPIKSDLSSAMRPSKSLMSISNTGSSGSGLLSHSLGLSSSPITEERKDTCWKGSLGVLLGPEFRPESLRTESISSSPSPVLPSTPMTAGHSKTGSRDSCTQTEKGQSQDKPSTPALQSMTLPARLSSPSPIYIPDRIAGQLIVPALNTLAVCI
;
A
#
# COMPACT_ATOMS: atom_id res chain seq x y z
N HIS A 1 99.53 186.05 -89.83
CA HIS A 1 99.93 185.67 -91.20
C HIS A 1 100.98 184.56 -91.12
N PRO A 2 101.11 183.65 -92.13
CA PRO A 2 100.06 183.09 -93.01
C PRO A 2 100.22 181.58 -93.41
N ARG A 3 99.13 180.90 -93.87
CA ARG A 3 99.06 179.71 -94.80
C ARG A 3 99.88 178.41 -94.47
N ALA A 4 99.72 177.20 -95.05
CA ALA A 4 98.66 176.32 -95.63
C ALA A 4 99.36 174.97 -96.05
N GLY A 5 98.77 173.79 -96.32
CA GLY A 5 97.40 173.22 -96.31
C GLY A 5 97.33 171.82 -97.01
N HIS A 6 96.13 171.22 -97.15
CA HIS A 6 95.76 169.99 -97.94
C HIS A 6 95.95 168.55 -97.36
N PHE A 7 95.13 167.62 -97.90
CA PHE A 7 94.75 166.21 -97.54
C PHE A 7 95.01 165.25 -98.76
N PRO A 8 94.64 163.92 -98.86
CA PRO A 8 93.86 162.99 -97.98
C PRO A 8 94.29 161.47 -97.85
N HIS A 9 93.65 160.73 -96.89
CA HIS A 9 93.28 159.27 -96.83
C HIS A 9 94.32 158.10 -96.83
N PRO A 10 93.98 156.82 -96.46
CA PRO A 10 93.10 156.28 -95.39
C PRO A 10 93.70 155.04 -94.62
N HIS A 11 92.85 154.32 -93.83
CA HIS A 11 92.96 152.93 -93.27
C HIS A 11 93.23 152.72 -91.76
N SER A 12 92.24 152.13 -91.05
CA SER A 12 92.34 150.85 -90.30
C SER A 12 91.16 150.64 -89.34
N CYS A 13 90.11 149.95 -89.78
CA CYS A 13 88.95 149.58 -88.96
C CYS A 13 88.66 148.09 -89.15
N SER A 14 89.28 147.24 -88.33
CA SER A 14 89.16 145.77 -88.44
C SER A 14 89.45 144.98 -87.15
N HIS A 15 90.11 145.57 -86.15
CA HIS A 15 90.53 144.81 -84.95
C HIS A 15 89.38 144.53 -83.95
N LEU A 16 88.48 145.50 -83.74
CA LEU A 16 87.45 145.45 -82.69
C LEU A 16 86.32 144.43 -82.93
N HIS A 17 86.13 143.93 -84.16
CA HIS A 17 85.09 142.93 -84.45
C HIS A 17 85.46 141.52 -83.95
N GLY A 18 86.75 141.18 -83.91
CA GLY A 18 87.22 139.84 -83.50
C GLY A 18 86.99 139.56 -82.02
N GLU A 19 87.21 140.55 -81.16
CA GLU A 19 87.04 140.41 -79.70
C GLU A 19 85.58 140.28 -79.29
N SER A 20 84.68 141.03 -79.95
CA SER A 20 83.23 140.92 -79.76
C SER A 20 82.72 139.54 -80.18
N PHE A 21 83.17 139.03 -81.33
CA PHE A 21 82.83 137.68 -81.78
C PHE A 21 83.38 136.59 -80.85
N ALA A 22 84.59 136.75 -80.31
CA ALA A 22 85.17 135.82 -79.34
C ALA A 22 84.46 135.85 -77.97
N MET A 23 84.02 137.01 -77.49
CA MET A 23 83.17 137.11 -76.30
C MET A 23 81.81 136.48 -76.54
N MET A 24 81.20 136.71 -77.70
CA MET A 24 79.94 136.10 -78.11
C MET A 24 80.06 134.57 -78.22
N ALA A 25 81.17 134.04 -78.74
CA ALA A 25 81.44 132.60 -78.79
C ALA A 25 81.61 131.98 -77.39
N ARG A 26 82.35 132.65 -76.49
CA ARG A 26 82.45 132.23 -75.07
C ARG A 26 81.11 132.27 -74.34
N ALA A 27 80.28 133.27 -74.62
CA ALA A 27 78.94 133.38 -74.04
C ALA A 27 78.01 132.27 -74.55
N HIS A 28 78.01 131.97 -75.86
CA HIS A 28 77.25 130.83 -76.41
C HIS A 28 77.74 129.50 -75.81
N GLN A 29 79.05 129.25 -75.76
CA GLN A 29 79.60 128.04 -75.14
C GLN A 29 79.19 127.90 -73.67
N MET A 30 79.18 128.99 -72.91
CA MET A 30 78.71 128.99 -71.51
C MET A 30 77.21 128.73 -71.42
N VAL A 31 76.39 129.28 -72.33
CA VAL A 31 74.96 128.97 -72.42
C VAL A 31 74.74 127.50 -72.77
N ASP A 32 75.49 126.94 -73.72
CA ASP A 32 75.39 125.53 -74.10
C ASP A 32 75.69 124.62 -72.90
N VAL A 33 76.79 124.86 -72.18
CA VAL A 33 77.14 124.13 -70.94
C VAL A 33 76.04 124.29 -69.89
N LEU A 34 75.54 125.50 -69.63
CA LEU A 34 74.47 125.73 -68.67
C LEU A 34 73.14 125.06 -69.09
N THR A 35 72.82 124.99 -70.37
CA THR A 35 71.62 124.28 -70.86
C THR A 35 71.76 122.77 -70.72
N GLU A 36 72.96 122.23 -70.94
CA GLU A 36 73.27 120.82 -70.74
C GLU A 36 73.26 120.44 -69.25
N GLU A 37 73.86 121.26 -68.38
CA GLU A 37 73.74 121.11 -66.92
C GLU A 37 72.28 121.21 -66.46
N ASN A 38 71.49 122.14 -67.00
CA ASN A 38 70.06 122.24 -66.67
C ASN A 38 69.27 121.02 -67.17
N ARG A 39 69.65 120.45 -68.33
CA ARG A 39 69.08 119.21 -68.87
C ARG A 39 69.41 118.02 -67.97
N MET A 40 70.66 117.91 -67.52
CA MET A 40 71.13 116.87 -66.60
C MET A 40 70.46 116.98 -65.23
N LEU A 41 70.42 118.18 -64.62
CA LEU A 41 69.73 118.41 -63.35
C LEU A 41 68.24 118.07 -63.43
N ARG A 42 67.55 118.42 -64.53
CA ARG A 42 66.16 117.99 -64.75
C ARG A 42 66.03 116.47 -64.80
N GLN A 43 66.92 115.78 -65.51
CA GLN A 43 66.93 114.30 -65.55
C GLN A 43 67.21 113.69 -64.17
N GLU A 44 68.12 114.26 -63.38
CA GLU A 44 68.36 113.82 -62.00
C GLU A 44 67.15 114.07 -61.09
N THR A 45 66.48 115.22 -61.20
CA THR A 45 65.26 115.48 -60.42
C THR A 45 64.12 114.53 -60.79
N GLU A 46 63.94 114.19 -62.08
CA GLU A 46 62.93 113.24 -62.52
C GLU A 46 63.29 111.81 -62.07
N ALA A 47 64.57 111.41 -62.15
CA ALA A 47 65.04 110.13 -61.62
C ALA A 47 64.87 110.03 -60.09
N CYS A 48 65.07 111.13 -59.36
CA CYS A 48 64.78 111.21 -57.92
C CYS A 48 63.27 111.13 -57.65
N ARG A 49 62.43 111.79 -58.45
CA ARG A 49 60.96 111.70 -58.37
C ARG A 49 60.50 110.26 -58.58
N GLU A 50 61.02 109.56 -59.57
CA GLU A 50 60.76 108.13 -59.78
C GLU A 50 61.18 107.29 -58.58
N LYS A 51 62.39 107.49 -58.04
CA LYS A 51 62.87 106.77 -56.85
C LYS A 51 61.92 106.96 -55.66
N VAL A 52 61.43 108.18 -55.42
CA VAL A 52 60.42 108.46 -54.39
C VAL A 52 59.11 107.70 -54.66
N THR A 53 58.59 107.69 -55.90
CA THR A 53 57.38 106.91 -56.21
C THR A 53 57.57 105.39 -56.05
N LYS A 54 58.76 104.87 -56.34
CA LYS A 54 59.13 103.45 -56.15
C LYS A 54 59.25 103.11 -54.67
N LEU A 55 59.90 103.97 -53.87
CA LEU A 55 59.99 103.83 -52.41
C LEU A 55 58.60 103.85 -51.75
N HIS A 56 57.73 104.79 -52.14
CA HIS A 56 56.38 104.87 -51.59
C HIS A 56 55.54 103.62 -51.89
N LYS A 57 55.66 103.04 -53.11
CA LYS A 57 55.03 101.76 -53.43
C LYS A 57 55.54 100.62 -52.55
N LEU A 58 56.86 100.48 -52.42
CA LEU A 58 57.47 99.47 -51.55
C LEU A 58 57.04 99.64 -50.08
N GLU A 59 56.90 100.88 -49.60
CA GLU A 59 56.41 101.18 -48.26
C GLU A 59 54.94 100.77 -48.08
N THR A 60 54.07 101.03 -49.06
CA THR A 60 52.68 100.52 -49.03
C THR A 60 52.60 99.00 -49.11
N GLU A 61 53.48 98.35 -49.88
CA GLU A 61 53.57 96.87 -49.94
C GLU A 61 54.04 96.29 -48.59
N ILE A 62 55.04 96.89 -47.94
CA ILE A 62 55.50 96.50 -46.60
C ILE A 62 54.38 96.64 -45.56
N GLN A 63 53.58 97.71 -45.62
CA GLN A 63 52.44 97.90 -44.72
C GLN A 63 51.37 96.82 -44.92
N LEU A 64 50.96 96.56 -46.17
CA LEU A 64 49.98 95.52 -46.51
C LEU A 64 50.46 94.12 -46.11
N VAL A 65 51.75 93.81 -46.34
CA VAL A 65 52.37 92.54 -45.95
C VAL A 65 52.39 92.41 -44.42
N SER A 66 52.72 93.49 -43.70
CA SER A 66 52.74 93.52 -42.23
C SER A 66 51.34 93.32 -41.64
N GLU A 67 50.30 93.95 -42.21
CA GLU A 67 48.91 93.73 -41.82
C GLU A 67 48.46 92.29 -42.10
N ALA A 68 48.83 91.72 -43.24
CA ALA A 68 48.55 90.33 -43.58
C ALA A 68 49.22 89.35 -42.61
N TYR A 69 50.48 89.58 -42.23
CA TYR A 69 51.18 88.78 -41.21
C TYR A 69 50.53 88.89 -39.83
N GLU A 70 50.16 90.09 -39.39
CA GLU A 70 49.46 90.31 -38.12
C GLU A 70 48.10 89.60 -38.08
N ASN A 71 47.32 89.71 -39.16
CA ASN A 71 46.03 89.03 -39.28
C ASN A 71 46.19 87.50 -39.33
N LEU A 72 47.22 87.00 -40.01
CA LEU A 72 47.56 85.57 -40.02
C LEU A 72 47.96 85.09 -38.62
N ALA A 73 48.83 85.80 -37.91
CA ALA A 73 49.26 85.48 -36.54
C ALA A 73 48.07 85.44 -35.56
N LYS A 74 47.20 86.47 -35.60
CA LYS A 74 45.95 86.53 -34.82
C LYS A 74 45.02 85.37 -35.14
N SER A 75 44.86 85.01 -36.42
CA SER A 75 44.03 83.86 -36.83
C SER A 75 44.63 82.53 -36.35
N SER A 76 45.97 82.42 -36.33
CA SER A 76 46.67 81.21 -35.90
C SER A 76 46.56 81.00 -34.39
N SER A 77 46.76 82.06 -33.60
CA SER A 77 46.57 82.02 -32.15
C SER A 77 45.13 81.64 -31.76
N LYS A 78 44.11 82.16 -32.47
CA LYS A 78 42.71 81.73 -32.30
C LYS A 78 42.50 80.24 -32.61
N ARG A 79 43.12 79.74 -33.68
CA ARG A 79 43.04 78.32 -34.07
C ARG A 79 43.68 77.41 -33.01
N GLU A 80 44.87 77.77 -32.54
CA GLU A 80 45.59 77.04 -31.50
C GLU A 80 44.83 77.04 -30.16
N ALA A 81 44.25 78.17 -29.76
CA ALA A 81 43.40 78.26 -28.58
C ALA A 81 42.17 77.34 -28.68
N LEU A 82 41.49 77.33 -29.83
CA LEU A 82 40.36 76.42 -30.08
C LEU A 82 40.79 74.95 -30.04
N GLU A 83 41.88 74.59 -30.74
CA GLU A 83 42.42 73.22 -30.73
C GLU A 83 42.77 72.77 -29.30
N LYS A 84 43.41 73.64 -28.51
CA LYS A 84 43.74 73.40 -27.09
C LYS A 84 42.48 73.16 -26.26
N THR A 85 41.42 73.97 -26.43
CA THR A 85 40.14 73.72 -25.71
C THR A 85 39.46 72.42 -26.14
N MET A 86 39.54 72.04 -27.42
CA MET A 86 38.97 70.80 -27.93
C MET A 86 39.74 69.58 -27.43
N ARG A 87 41.07 69.61 -27.51
CA ARG A 87 41.96 68.57 -26.97
C ARG A 87 41.72 68.38 -25.46
N ASN A 88 41.71 69.47 -24.68
CA ASN A 88 41.43 69.41 -23.24
C ASN A 88 40.07 68.78 -22.91
N LYS A 89 39.02 69.09 -23.67
CA LYS A 89 37.67 68.49 -23.50
C LYS A 89 37.68 66.99 -23.79
N LEU A 90 38.34 66.55 -24.86
CA LEU A 90 38.46 65.14 -25.21
C LEU A 90 39.28 64.36 -24.17
N GLU A 91 40.40 64.91 -23.70
CA GLU A 91 41.20 64.28 -22.64
C GLU A 91 40.45 64.16 -21.30
N LEU A 92 39.64 65.17 -20.94
CA LEU A 92 38.78 65.12 -19.76
C LEU A 92 37.74 64.00 -19.88
N GLU A 93 37.09 63.85 -21.03
CA GLU A 93 36.11 62.80 -21.26
C GLU A 93 36.75 61.40 -21.31
N VAL A 94 37.93 61.26 -21.91
CA VAL A 94 38.72 60.01 -21.87
C VAL A 94 39.05 59.64 -20.43
N ARG A 95 39.51 60.58 -19.60
CA ARG A 95 39.78 60.33 -18.17
C ARG A 95 38.51 59.92 -17.42
N ARG A 96 37.41 60.66 -17.58
CA ARG A 96 36.10 60.36 -16.96
C ARG A 96 35.57 58.97 -17.34
N LEU A 97 35.68 58.59 -18.63
CA LEU A 97 35.29 57.26 -19.10
C LEU A 97 36.23 56.17 -18.58
N HIS A 98 37.53 56.44 -18.42
CA HIS A 98 38.47 55.48 -17.86
C HIS A 98 38.19 55.22 -16.37
N ASP A 99 37.95 56.28 -15.59
CA ASP A 99 37.54 56.19 -14.18
C ASP A 99 36.22 55.40 -14.03
N PHE A 100 35.19 55.73 -14.83
CA PHE A 100 33.92 55.01 -14.82
C PHE A 100 34.09 53.52 -15.17
N ASN A 101 34.97 53.17 -16.12
CA ASN A 101 35.26 51.78 -16.45
C ASN A 101 36.05 51.05 -15.34
N ARG A 102 36.92 51.74 -14.61
CA ARG A 102 37.61 51.18 -13.43
C ARG A 102 36.59 50.85 -12.34
N ASP A 103 35.76 51.81 -11.95
CA ASP A 103 34.71 51.64 -10.94
C ASP A 103 33.75 50.49 -11.29
N LEU A 104 33.38 50.36 -12.57
CA LEU A 104 32.50 49.28 -13.04
C LEU A 104 33.16 47.90 -12.93
N ARG A 105 34.47 47.79 -13.24
CA ARG A 105 35.24 46.55 -13.06
C ARG A 105 35.37 46.19 -11.58
N GLU A 106 35.66 47.16 -10.71
CA GLU A 106 35.75 46.93 -9.26
C GLU A 106 34.42 46.46 -8.67
N ARG A 107 33.28 47.03 -9.12
CA ARG A 107 31.93 46.54 -8.74
C ARG A 107 31.64 45.13 -9.23
N MET A 108 32.04 44.80 -10.46
CA MET A 108 31.90 43.45 -11.01
C MET A 108 32.78 42.44 -10.25
N GLU A 109 34.02 42.80 -9.94
CA GLU A 109 34.95 41.94 -9.21
C GLU A 109 34.50 41.70 -7.77
N THR A 110 34.00 42.73 -7.09
CA THR A 110 33.42 42.61 -5.74
C THR A 110 32.13 41.78 -5.73
N ALA A 111 31.25 41.93 -6.73
CA ALA A 111 30.08 41.07 -6.90
C ALA A 111 30.48 39.60 -7.13
N ASN A 112 31.46 39.33 -8.00
CA ASN A 112 31.96 37.98 -8.24
C ASN A 112 32.61 37.36 -6.99
N LYS A 113 33.39 38.13 -6.22
CA LYS A 113 33.95 37.69 -4.93
C LYS A 113 32.86 37.30 -3.93
N GLN A 114 31.76 38.06 -3.86
CA GLN A 114 30.62 37.73 -3.00
C GLN A 114 29.86 36.49 -3.47
N LEU A 115 29.73 36.25 -4.77
CA LEU A 115 29.12 35.03 -5.31
C LEU A 115 29.97 33.80 -4.98
N ALA A 116 31.28 33.85 -5.26
CA ALA A 116 32.21 32.76 -4.95
C ALA A 116 32.26 32.41 -3.45
N ALA A 117 32.21 33.43 -2.57
CA ALA A 117 32.13 33.21 -1.12
C ALA A 117 30.83 32.47 -0.72
N LYS A 118 29.67 32.92 -1.23
CA LYS A 118 28.37 32.28 -0.96
C LYS A 118 28.30 30.84 -1.48
N GLU A 119 28.89 30.55 -2.64
CA GLU A 119 28.97 29.20 -3.19
C GLU A 119 29.84 28.28 -2.31
N CYS A 120 30.95 28.81 -1.77
CA CYS A 120 31.82 28.07 -0.85
C CYS A 120 31.13 27.75 0.48
N ASP A 121 30.57 28.76 1.16
CA ASP A 121 29.88 28.60 2.44
C ASP A 121 28.62 27.71 2.31
N GLY A 122 27.85 27.89 1.24
CA GLY A 122 26.69 27.03 0.95
C GLY A 122 27.07 25.58 0.67
N SER A 123 28.21 25.33 0.02
CA SER A 123 28.72 23.97 -0.21
C SER A 123 29.16 23.29 1.09
N GLU A 124 29.86 24.04 1.95
CA GLU A 124 30.27 23.63 3.30
C GLU A 124 29.08 23.18 4.16
N ASP A 125 28.02 23.98 4.23
CA ASP A 125 26.85 23.69 5.08
C ASP A 125 25.96 22.58 4.51
N ASN A 126 25.84 22.49 3.18
CA ASN A 126 25.25 21.32 2.52
C ASN A 126 26.03 20.04 2.84
N ARG A 127 27.37 20.09 2.80
CA ARG A 127 28.26 18.96 3.14
C ARG A 127 28.11 18.52 4.60
N LYS A 128 28.01 19.46 5.54
CA LYS A 128 27.73 19.20 6.96
C LYS A 128 26.35 18.54 7.14
N THR A 129 25.32 19.09 6.51
CA THR A 129 23.94 18.57 6.56
C THR A 129 23.84 17.15 6.01
N ILE A 130 24.44 16.87 4.85
CA ILE A 130 24.52 15.53 4.26
C ILE A 130 25.24 14.56 5.21
N SER A 131 26.35 14.98 5.82
CA SER A 131 27.10 14.16 6.78
C SER A 131 26.28 13.82 8.03
N GLN A 132 25.50 14.79 8.54
CA GLN A 132 24.60 14.57 9.67
C GLN A 132 23.46 13.61 9.33
N LEU A 133 22.83 13.77 8.15
CA LEU A 133 21.79 12.86 7.67
C LEU A 133 22.31 11.44 7.46
N LEU A 134 23.53 11.27 6.95
CA LEU A 134 24.19 9.96 6.81
C LEU A 134 24.48 9.33 8.18
N ALA A 135 24.94 10.11 9.16
CA ALA A 135 25.16 9.62 10.53
C ALA A 135 23.84 9.18 11.18
N GLN A 136 22.78 9.99 11.05
CA GLN A 136 21.45 9.67 11.56
C GLN A 136 20.86 8.43 10.88
N ASN A 137 20.97 8.31 9.55
CA ASN A 137 20.50 7.15 8.79
C ASN A 137 21.25 5.87 9.20
N LYS A 138 22.56 5.96 9.45
CA LYS A 138 23.35 4.83 9.95
C LYS A 138 22.92 4.40 11.35
N GLU A 139 22.52 5.33 12.22
CA GLU A 139 22.03 4.99 13.55
C GLU A 139 20.63 4.37 13.50
N THR A 140 19.69 4.93 12.73
CA THR A 140 18.36 4.32 12.57
C THR A 140 18.42 2.94 11.92
N LEU A 141 19.42 2.68 11.08
CA LEU A 141 19.68 1.33 10.54
C LEU A 141 20.11 0.35 11.65
N ARG A 142 21.03 0.75 12.56
CA ARG A 142 21.44 -0.09 13.70
C ARG A 142 20.28 -0.35 14.67
N GLU A 143 19.48 0.68 14.96
CA GLU A 143 18.29 0.53 15.79
C GLU A 143 17.28 -0.44 15.16
N LYS A 144 17.06 -0.34 13.84
CA LYS A 144 16.24 -1.29 13.09
C LYS A 144 16.81 -2.72 13.17
N GLU A 145 18.09 -2.92 12.90
CA GLU A 145 18.76 -4.23 12.98
C GLU A 145 18.63 -4.84 14.38
N LYS A 146 18.80 -4.04 15.43
CA LYS A 146 18.62 -4.46 16.82
C LYS A 146 17.17 -4.89 17.10
N LEU A 147 16.19 -4.09 16.70
CA LEU A 147 14.76 -4.43 16.86
C LEU A 147 14.36 -5.66 16.04
N GLU A 148 14.97 -5.86 14.87
CA GLU A 148 14.76 -7.03 14.01
C GLU A 148 15.30 -8.31 14.67
N ILE A 149 16.46 -8.24 15.34
CA ILE A 149 16.99 -9.30 16.20
C ILE A 149 16.06 -9.57 17.38
N GLU A 150 15.65 -8.54 18.13
CA GLU A 150 14.74 -8.68 19.29
C GLU A 150 13.39 -9.31 18.89
N LEU A 151 12.80 -8.90 17.76
CA LEU A 151 11.59 -9.50 17.20
C LEU A 151 11.79 -10.96 16.78
N SER A 152 12.96 -11.32 16.23
CA SER A 152 13.27 -12.70 15.88
C SER A 152 13.38 -13.60 17.12
N ALA A 153 14.03 -13.11 18.18
CA ALA A 153 14.18 -13.81 19.45
C ALA A 153 12.81 -14.02 20.13
N LEU A 154 11.98 -12.98 20.22
CA LEU A 154 10.61 -13.08 20.74
C LEU A 154 9.77 -14.09 19.97
N ARG A 155 9.82 -14.07 18.62
CA ARG A 155 9.13 -15.07 17.79
C ARG A 155 9.58 -16.51 18.10
N SER A 156 10.88 -16.74 18.28
CA SER A 156 11.38 -18.07 18.68
C SER A 156 10.81 -18.50 20.03
N THR A 157 10.81 -17.61 21.04
CA THR A 157 10.27 -17.95 22.37
C THR A 157 8.77 -18.25 22.35
N THR A 158 7.98 -17.53 21.54
CA THR A 158 6.54 -17.78 21.37
C THR A 158 6.29 -19.12 20.66
N GLU A 159 7.11 -19.46 19.67
CA GLU A 159 7.03 -20.74 18.95
C GLU A 159 7.41 -21.92 19.87
N ASP A 160 8.44 -21.79 20.69
CA ASP A 160 8.79 -22.83 21.67
C ASP A 160 7.72 -22.97 22.77
N GLN A 161 7.13 -21.86 23.24
CA GLN A 161 5.96 -21.90 24.12
C GLN A 161 4.77 -22.62 23.47
N ARG A 162 4.51 -22.38 22.19
CA ARG A 162 3.45 -23.06 21.42
C ARG A 162 3.70 -24.58 21.35
N ARG A 163 4.91 -25.01 21.03
CA ARG A 163 5.31 -26.44 21.05
C ARG A 163 5.15 -27.06 22.44
N HIS A 164 5.52 -26.33 23.49
CA HIS A 164 5.32 -26.77 24.87
C HIS A 164 3.84 -26.87 25.28
N ILE A 165 2.93 -26.11 24.66
CA ILE A 165 1.47 -26.28 24.84
C ILE A 165 1.02 -27.55 24.11
N GLU A 166 1.36 -27.70 22.82
CA GLU A 166 1.01 -28.85 21.99
C GLU A 166 1.45 -30.20 22.61
N ILE A 167 2.67 -30.27 23.17
CA ILE A 167 3.17 -31.46 23.88
C ILE A 167 2.32 -31.77 25.12
N ARG A 168 1.88 -30.74 25.86
CA ARG A 168 1.02 -30.93 27.04
C ARG A 168 -0.39 -31.37 26.65
N ASP A 169 -0.97 -30.76 25.62
CA ASP A 169 -2.28 -31.14 25.10
C ASP A 169 -2.28 -32.58 24.59
N GLN A 170 -1.21 -33.00 23.89
CA GLN A 170 -1.05 -34.38 23.44
C GLN A 170 -0.89 -35.36 24.63
N ALA A 171 -0.18 -34.97 25.69
CA ALA A 171 -0.07 -35.77 26.91
C ALA A 171 -1.42 -35.88 27.67
N LEU A 172 -2.18 -34.78 27.74
CA LEU A 172 -3.53 -34.74 28.33
C LEU A 172 -4.51 -35.63 27.54
N ASN A 173 -4.54 -35.50 26.21
CA ASN A 173 -5.34 -36.35 25.32
C ASN A 173 -4.99 -37.84 25.49
N ASN A 174 -3.70 -38.17 25.62
CA ASN A 174 -3.26 -39.55 25.88
C ASN A 174 -3.70 -40.07 27.25
N ALA A 175 -3.65 -39.23 28.29
CA ALA A 175 -4.11 -39.57 29.63
C ALA A 175 -5.64 -39.76 29.67
N GLN A 176 -6.41 -38.86 29.06
CA GLN A 176 -7.87 -38.97 28.93
C GLN A 176 -8.26 -40.26 28.19
N ALA A 177 -7.61 -40.57 27.06
CA ALA A 177 -7.86 -41.81 26.32
C ALA A 177 -7.54 -43.09 27.12
N LYS A 178 -6.59 -43.04 28.07
CA LYS A 178 -6.33 -44.13 29.02
C LYS A 178 -7.40 -44.23 30.09
N VAL A 179 -7.85 -43.10 30.64
CA VAL A 179 -8.94 -43.06 31.64
C VAL A 179 -10.21 -43.66 31.07
N VAL A 180 -10.67 -43.24 29.88
CA VAL A 180 -11.87 -43.79 29.22
C VAL A 180 -11.79 -45.31 29.06
N LYS A 181 -10.63 -45.85 28.64
CA LYS A 181 -10.43 -47.30 28.52
C LYS A 181 -10.51 -48.02 29.87
N LEU A 182 -9.93 -47.45 30.92
CA LEU A 182 -10.01 -48.01 32.28
C LEU A 182 -11.43 -47.93 32.85
N GLU A 183 -12.20 -46.88 32.54
CA GLU A 183 -13.61 -46.78 32.89
C GLU A 183 -14.47 -47.84 32.17
N GLU A 184 -14.20 -48.11 30.89
CA GLU A 184 -14.84 -49.21 30.16
C GLU A 184 -14.51 -50.58 30.76
N GLU A 185 -13.25 -50.81 31.14
CA GLU A 185 -12.84 -52.03 31.85
C GLU A 185 -13.48 -52.15 33.23
N LEU A 186 -13.61 -51.04 33.97
CA LEU A 186 -14.29 -50.99 35.26
C LEU A 186 -15.78 -51.32 35.10
N LYS A 187 -16.46 -50.73 34.12
CA LYS A 187 -17.86 -51.05 33.78
C LYS A 187 -18.04 -52.53 33.42
N LYS A 188 -17.12 -53.11 32.63
CA LYS A 188 -17.12 -54.56 32.33
C LYS A 188 -16.95 -55.39 33.61
N LYS A 189 -16.02 -55.03 34.49
CA LYS A 189 -15.78 -55.70 35.79
C LYS A 189 -17.00 -55.59 36.73
N GLN A 190 -17.67 -54.43 36.76
CA GLN A 190 -18.87 -54.21 37.57
C GLN A 190 -19.99 -55.19 37.22
N VAL A 191 -20.24 -55.47 35.94
CA VAL A 191 -21.24 -56.46 35.49
C VAL A 191 -20.94 -57.87 36.01
N TYR A 192 -19.66 -58.25 36.15
CA TYR A 192 -19.29 -59.52 36.78
C TYR A 192 -19.53 -59.52 38.29
N VAL A 193 -19.27 -58.41 38.99
CA VAL A 193 -19.58 -58.26 40.42
C VAL A 193 -21.08 -58.42 40.66
N GLU A 194 -21.93 -57.69 39.93
CA GLU A 194 -23.39 -57.83 40.04
C GLU A 194 -23.88 -59.25 39.73
N LYS A 195 -23.23 -59.96 38.80
CA LYS A 195 -23.55 -61.37 38.51
C LYS A 195 -23.22 -62.26 39.71
N VAL A 196 -22.08 -62.03 40.36
CA VAL A 196 -21.70 -62.75 41.59
C VAL A 196 -22.67 -62.41 42.73
N GLU A 197 -23.04 -61.16 42.92
CA GLU A 197 -24.03 -60.74 43.91
C GLU A 197 -25.39 -61.41 43.69
N ARG A 198 -25.89 -61.43 42.44
CA ARG A 198 -27.13 -62.15 42.08
C ARG A 198 -27.03 -63.67 42.35
N MET A 199 -25.87 -64.29 42.09
CA MET A 199 -25.63 -65.69 42.43
C MET A 199 -25.58 -65.93 43.96
N GLN A 200 -24.96 -65.02 44.72
CA GLN A 200 -24.93 -65.09 46.18
C GLN A 200 -26.32 -64.91 46.79
N GLN A 201 -27.13 -63.99 46.26
CA GLN A 201 -28.53 -63.81 46.67
C GLN A 201 -29.37 -65.08 46.41
N ALA A 202 -29.24 -65.68 45.22
CA ALA A 202 -29.93 -66.94 44.91
C ALA A 202 -29.46 -68.09 45.83
N LEU A 203 -28.16 -68.17 46.15
CA LEU A 203 -27.62 -69.16 47.07
C LEU A 203 -28.15 -68.97 48.50
N ALA A 204 -28.23 -67.72 48.99
CA ALA A 204 -28.81 -67.40 50.30
C ALA A 204 -30.31 -67.74 50.36
N GLN A 205 -31.06 -67.50 49.28
CA GLN A 205 -32.47 -67.91 49.18
C GLN A 205 -32.63 -69.44 49.21
N LEU A 206 -31.76 -70.18 48.52
CA LEU A 206 -31.73 -71.65 48.56
C LEU A 206 -31.38 -72.18 49.96
N GLN A 207 -30.40 -71.59 50.65
CA GLN A 207 -30.08 -71.94 52.04
C GLN A 207 -31.27 -71.72 52.96
N ALA A 208 -31.91 -70.55 52.94
CA ALA A 208 -33.09 -70.26 53.73
C ALA A 208 -34.29 -71.18 53.40
N ALA A 209 -34.39 -71.68 52.17
CA ALA A 209 -35.38 -72.69 51.79
C ALA A 209 -35.04 -74.08 52.35
N CYS A 210 -33.77 -74.48 52.34
CA CYS A 210 -33.30 -75.72 52.98
C CYS A 210 -33.52 -75.70 54.50
N GLU A 211 -33.18 -74.62 55.19
CA GLU A 211 -33.42 -74.45 56.63
C GLU A 211 -34.92 -74.57 56.97
N LYS A 212 -35.81 -73.94 56.19
CA LYS A 212 -37.26 -74.07 56.36
C LYS A 212 -37.75 -75.51 56.16
N ARG A 213 -37.20 -76.22 55.17
CA ARG A 213 -37.49 -77.65 54.92
C ARG A 213 -37.04 -78.51 56.10
N GLU A 214 -35.83 -78.30 56.62
CA GLU A 214 -35.29 -79.03 57.76
C GLU A 214 -36.07 -78.75 59.05
N GLN A 215 -36.50 -77.50 59.29
CA GLN A 215 -37.39 -77.17 60.40
C GLN A 215 -38.75 -77.89 60.27
N LEU A 216 -39.32 -77.97 59.06
CA LEU A 216 -40.58 -78.66 58.83
C LEU A 216 -40.43 -80.18 59.00
N GLU A 217 -39.34 -80.76 58.49
CA GLU A 217 -39.00 -82.16 58.70
C GLU A 217 -38.80 -82.47 60.18
N HIS A 218 -38.07 -81.65 60.93
CA HIS A 218 -37.90 -81.81 62.37
C HIS A 218 -39.25 -81.78 63.11
N ARG A 219 -40.12 -80.81 62.80
CA ARG A 219 -41.49 -80.75 63.36
C ARG A 219 -42.32 -82.01 63.03
N LEU A 220 -42.22 -82.53 61.81
CA LEU A 220 -42.88 -83.77 61.41
C LEU A 220 -42.33 -84.99 62.17
N ARG A 221 -41.01 -85.13 62.29
CA ARG A 221 -40.36 -86.17 63.10
C ARG A 221 -40.87 -86.12 64.54
N THR A 222 -40.82 -84.96 65.21
CA THR A 222 -41.31 -84.86 66.60
C THR A 222 -42.83 -85.07 66.72
N ARG A 223 -43.62 -84.78 65.67
CA ARG A 223 -45.05 -85.10 65.66
C ARG A 223 -45.27 -86.61 65.58
N LEU A 224 -44.61 -87.28 64.64
CA LEU A 224 -44.68 -88.73 64.46
C LEU A 224 -44.14 -89.49 65.69
N GLU A 225 -43.09 -89.00 66.35
CA GLU A 225 -42.59 -89.55 67.60
C GLU A 225 -43.65 -89.51 68.72
N ARG A 226 -44.39 -88.40 68.85
CA ARG A 226 -45.50 -88.28 69.82
C ARG A 226 -46.69 -89.17 69.44
N GLU A 227 -47.02 -89.27 68.15
CA GLU A 227 -48.09 -90.16 67.66
C GLU A 227 -47.72 -91.65 67.86
N LEU A 228 -46.46 -92.04 67.64
CA LEU A 228 -45.96 -93.38 67.95
C LEU A 228 -45.98 -93.68 69.45
N GLU A 229 -45.61 -92.71 70.29
CA GLU A 229 -45.67 -92.89 71.75
C GLU A 229 -47.11 -92.98 72.26
N SER A 230 -48.04 -92.19 71.70
CA SER A 230 -49.47 -92.29 72.04
C SER A 230 -50.06 -93.63 71.58
N LEU A 231 -49.70 -94.13 70.39
CA LEU A 231 -50.10 -95.45 69.91
C LEU A 231 -49.51 -96.59 70.75
N ARG A 232 -48.25 -96.50 71.20
CA ARG A 232 -47.66 -97.46 72.15
C ARG A 232 -48.39 -97.46 73.50
N MET A 233 -48.74 -96.28 74.00
CA MET A 233 -49.54 -96.14 75.22
C MET A 233 -50.95 -96.71 75.03
N GLN A 234 -51.59 -96.48 73.88
CA GLN A 234 -52.90 -97.05 73.55
C GLN A 234 -52.84 -98.58 73.40
N GLN A 235 -51.82 -99.12 72.73
CA GLN A 235 -51.59 -100.56 72.61
C GLN A 235 -51.38 -101.22 73.99
N ARG A 236 -50.71 -100.52 74.92
CA ARG A 236 -50.55 -100.96 76.32
C ARG A 236 -51.87 -101.03 77.11
N HIS A 237 -52.94 -100.39 76.63
CA HIS A 237 -54.26 -100.34 77.30
C HIS A 237 -55.40 -100.96 76.47
N GLY A 238 -55.19 -101.30 75.19
CA GLY A 238 -56.25 -101.67 74.24
C GLY A 238 -56.17 -103.07 73.64
N GLY A 239 -55.26 -103.93 74.12
CA GLY A 239 -55.05 -105.27 73.59
C GLY A 239 -56.02 -106.33 74.11
N SER A 240 -57.29 -106.32 73.68
CA SER A 240 -58.18 -107.49 73.86
C SER A 240 -59.24 -107.63 72.76
N GLN A 241 -59.28 -108.83 72.18
CA GLN A 241 -60.31 -109.39 71.29
C GLN A 241 -60.44 -108.86 69.85
N SER A 242 -59.60 -109.43 68.99
CA SER A 242 -60.00 -109.81 67.64
C SER A 242 -61.02 -110.97 67.65
N SER A 243 -62.04 -110.97 66.78
CA SER A 243 -62.28 -112.00 65.75
C SER A 243 -63.69 -111.97 65.16
N GLY A 244 -63.80 -112.27 63.86
CA GLY A 244 -65.05 -112.66 63.16
C GLY A 244 -65.94 -111.51 62.67
N ALA A 245 -66.69 -111.64 61.57
CA ALA A 245 -66.66 -112.67 60.52
C ALA A 245 -67.29 -112.11 59.21
N VAL A 246 -67.10 -112.83 58.10
CA VAL A 246 -67.41 -112.43 56.72
C VAL A 246 -68.92 -112.54 56.39
N PRO A 247 -69.47 -111.61 55.59
CA PRO A 247 -70.13 -112.00 54.33
C PRO A 247 -69.73 -111.05 53.17
N SER A 248 -68.72 -111.42 52.39
CA SER A 248 -68.02 -110.48 51.49
C SER A 248 -68.35 -110.64 50.01
N GLU A 249 -69.01 -111.71 49.56
CA GLU A 249 -68.99 -112.06 48.13
C GLU A 249 -70.00 -111.27 47.27
N TYR A 250 -71.23 -111.02 47.76
CA TYR A 250 -72.17 -110.11 47.08
C TYR A 250 -71.74 -108.64 47.18
N ASN A 251 -71.14 -108.27 48.32
CA ASN A 251 -70.50 -106.96 48.48
C ASN A 251 -69.26 -106.80 47.58
N ALA A 252 -68.52 -107.87 47.28
CA ALA A 252 -67.33 -107.80 46.42
C ALA A 252 -67.68 -107.44 44.97
N THR A 253 -68.75 -108.01 44.40
CA THR A 253 -69.19 -107.65 43.05
C THR A 253 -69.70 -106.21 42.97
N ALA A 254 -70.55 -105.80 43.92
CA ALA A 254 -71.04 -104.42 43.98
C ALA A 254 -69.91 -103.41 44.26
N LEU A 255 -68.92 -103.78 45.09
CA LEU A 255 -67.74 -102.97 45.35
C LEU A 255 -66.84 -102.88 44.11
N MET A 256 -66.65 -103.96 43.34
CA MET A 256 -65.92 -103.93 42.07
C MET A 256 -66.62 -103.05 41.02
N GLU A 257 -67.94 -103.11 40.91
CA GLU A 257 -68.70 -102.21 40.04
C GLU A 257 -68.54 -100.75 40.46
N HIS A 258 -68.68 -100.43 41.76
CA HIS A 258 -68.39 -99.08 42.26
C HIS A 258 -66.93 -98.66 42.08
N LEU A 259 -65.96 -99.57 42.20
CA LEU A 259 -64.54 -99.27 41.95
C LEU A 259 -64.35 -98.90 40.48
N ARG A 260 -64.93 -99.68 39.56
CA ARG A 260 -64.95 -99.42 38.11
C ARG A 260 -65.62 -98.09 37.77
N GLU A 261 -66.75 -97.76 38.41
CA GLU A 261 -67.41 -96.45 38.28
C GLU A 261 -66.54 -95.30 38.79
N LYS A 262 -65.78 -95.51 39.88
CA LYS A 262 -64.82 -94.51 40.38
C LYS A 262 -63.61 -94.37 39.46
N GLU A 263 -63.10 -95.45 38.88
CA GLU A 263 -62.05 -95.42 37.86
C GLU A 263 -62.51 -94.69 36.60
N GLU A 264 -63.72 -94.97 36.09
CA GLU A 264 -64.34 -94.20 34.99
C GLU A 264 -64.52 -92.71 35.36
N ARG A 265 -64.90 -92.41 36.60
CA ARG A 265 -65.03 -91.04 37.11
C ARG A 265 -63.68 -90.33 37.21
N ILE A 266 -62.62 -91.03 37.62
CA ILE A 266 -61.26 -90.52 37.70
C ILE A 266 -60.74 -90.24 36.29
N LEU A 267 -60.84 -91.19 35.36
CA LEU A 267 -60.43 -91.01 33.96
C LEU A 267 -61.17 -89.84 33.28
N ALA A 268 -62.47 -89.67 33.56
CA ALA A 268 -63.23 -88.52 33.05
C ALA A 268 -62.74 -87.18 33.65
N LEU A 269 -62.40 -87.14 34.95
CA LEU A 269 -61.85 -85.95 35.61
C LEU A 269 -60.41 -85.64 35.17
N GLU A 270 -59.59 -86.65 34.87
CA GLU A 270 -58.25 -86.50 34.29
C GLU A 270 -58.32 -85.96 32.85
N ALA A 271 -59.29 -86.42 32.06
CA ALA A 271 -59.58 -85.87 30.74
C ALA A 271 -60.08 -84.41 30.80
N ASP A 272 -60.95 -84.06 31.76
CA ASP A 272 -61.35 -82.68 31.98
C ASP A 272 -60.19 -81.81 32.50
N MET A 273 -59.33 -82.33 33.39
CA MET A 273 -58.14 -81.64 33.90
C MET A 273 -57.20 -81.26 32.75
N THR A 274 -56.79 -82.23 31.94
CA THR A 274 -55.89 -82.01 30.80
C THR A 274 -56.50 -81.06 29.76
N LYS A 275 -57.82 -81.12 29.53
CA LYS A 275 -58.56 -80.17 28.69
C LYS A 275 -58.56 -78.73 29.26
N TRP A 276 -58.65 -78.55 30.58
CA TRP A 276 -58.55 -77.23 31.20
C TRP A 276 -57.10 -76.72 31.26
N GLU A 277 -56.10 -77.59 31.41
CA GLU A 277 -54.68 -77.25 31.30
C GLU A 277 -54.33 -76.77 29.87
N GLN A 278 -54.75 -77.52 28.85
CA GLN A 278 -54.66 -77.16 27.43
C GLN A 278 -55.29 -75.78 27.19
N LYS A 279 -56.52 -75.57 27.65
CA LYS A 279 -57.24 -74.30 27.49
C LYS A 279 -56.59 -73.14 28.24
N TYR A 280 -56.03 -73.38 29.42
CA TYR A 280 -55.27 -72.38 30.17
C TYR A 280 -53.99 -72.00 29.42
N LEU A 281 -53.27 -72.97 28.85
CA LEU A 281 -52.08 -72.72 28.03
C LEU A 281 -52.43 -71.90 26.78
N GLU A 282 -53.46 -72.29 26.03
CA GLU A 282 -53.96 -71.53 24.87
C GLU A 282 -54.32 -70.09 25.25
N GLU A 283 -55.07 -69.89 26.34
CA GLU A 283 -55.46 -68.56 26.80
C GLU A 283 -54.27 -67.75 27.34
N SER A 284 -53.26 -68.40 27.93
CA SER A 284 -52.01 -67.76 28.36
C SER A 284 -51.17 -67.29 27.18
N VAL A 285 -51.07 -68.09 26.11
CA VAL A 285 -50.40 -67.72 24.86
C VAL A 285 -51.16 -66.59 24.16
N MET A 286 -52.49 -66.63 24.13
CA MET A 286 -53.30 -65.51 23.61
C MET A 286 -53.09 -64.21 24.40
N ARG A 287 -53.05 -64.27 25.74
CA ARG A 287 -52.77 -63.09 26.59
C ARG A 287 -51.36 -62.57 26.37
N GLN A 288 -50.36 -63.45 26.27
CA GLN A 288 -48.98 -63.06 26.02
C GLN A 288 -48.86 -62.40 24.63
N PHE A 289 -49.43 -63.00 23.59
CA PHE A 289 -49.48 -62.41 22.26
C PHE A 289 -50.20 -61.06 22.23
N ALA A 290 -51.31 -60.90 22.97
CA ALA A 290 -52.01 -59.62 23.10
C ALA A 290 -51.17 -58.57 23.85
N LEU A 291 -50.43 -58.96 24.90
CA LEU A 291 -49.49 -58.09 25.62
C LEU A 291 -48.30 -57.68 24.76
N ASP A 292 -47.69 -58.62 24.03
CA ASP A 292 -46.55 -58.37 23.15
C ASP A 292 -46.98 -57.51 21.95
N THR A 293 -48.18 -57.74 21.41
CA THR A 293 -48.79 -56.88 20.39
C THR A 293 -49.08 -55.49 20.95
N ALA A 294 -49.63 -55.38 22.16
CA ALA A 294 -49.89 -54.09 22.80
C ALA A 294 -48.59 -53.33 23.13
N ALA A 295 -47.54 -54.01 23.55
CA ALA A 295 -46.21 -53.45 23.79
C ALA A 295 -45.51 -53.03 22.48
N SER A 296 -45.67 -53.82 21.42
CA SER A 296 -45.18 -53.48 20.07
C SER A 296 -45.94 -52.27 19.51
N VAL A 297 -47.26 -52.20 19.69
CA VAL A 297 -48.08 -51.04 19.29
C VAL A 297 -47.80 -49.83 20.20
N ALA A 298 -47.45 -50.02 21.47
CA ALA A 298 -47.03 -48.93 22.36
C ALA A 298 -45.67 -48.37 21.94
N THR A 299 -44.66 -49.21 21.72
CA THR A 299 -43.34 -48.76 21.23
C THR A 299 -43.40 -48.18 19.82
N GLN A 300 -44.27 -48.71 18.95
CA GLN A 300 -44.55 -48.11 17.65
C GLN A 300 -45.32 -46.78 17.80
N ARG A 301 -46.19 -46.62 18.80
CA ARG A 301 -46.80 -45.33 19.13
C ARG A 301 -45.82 -44.36 19.76
N ASP A 302 -44.82 -44.77 20.53
CA ASP A 302 -43.78 -43.87 21.03
C ASP A 302 -42.87 -43.42 19.88
N THR A 303 -42.55 -44.34 18.96
CA THR A 303 -41.78 -44.04 17.74
C THR A 303 -42.59 -43.15 16.78
N CYS A 304 -43.90 -43.38 16.62
CA CYS A 304 -44.78 -42.55 15.80
C CYS A 304 -45.28 -41.30 16.52
N ALA A 305 -45.23 -41.19 17.84
CA ALA A 305 -45.48 -39.94 18.57
C ALA A 305 -44.27 -39.01 18.44
N ALA A 306 -43.06 -39.56 18.32
CA ALA A 306 -41.86 -38.80 17.95
C ALA A 306 -41.85 -38.33 16.48
N VAL A 307 -42.70 -38.88 15.60
CA VAL A 307 -42.72 -38.59 14.15
C VAL A 307 -44.05 -37.98 13.65
N ILE A 308 -45.15 -38.16 14.38
CA ILE A 308 -46.52 -37.78 13.98
C ILE A 308 -47.31 -37.25 15.20
N SER A 309 -46.74 -36.30 15.93
CA SER A 309 -47.46 -35.49 16.95
C SER A 309 -47.54 -34.02 16.56
N HIS A 310 -48.31 -33.70 15.51
CA HIS A 310 -48.69 -32.32 15.23
C HIS A 310 -50.00 -31.95 15.92
N SER A 311 -49.90 -31.21 17.03
CA SER A 311 -50.83 -30.12 17.43
C SER A 311 -50.39 -29.47 18.75
N PRO A 312 -50.43 -28.13 18.91
CA PRO A 312 -50.40 -27.07 17.90
C PRO A 312 -49.31 -26.02 18.21
N SER A 313 -48.13 -26.11 17.58
CA SER A 313 -47.09 -25.06 17.64
C SER A 313 -46.17 -25.05 16.39
N SER A 314 -46.71 -25.41 15.22
CA SER A 314 -46.02 -25.35 13.93
C SER A 314 -46.01 -23.94 13.34
N SER A 315 -45.47 -22.97 14.08
CA SER A 315 -45.11 -21.64 13.57
C SER A 315 -43.60 -21.35 13.70
N PHE A 316 -42.90 -22.09 14.57
CA PHE A 316 -41.47 -21.92 14.81
C PHE A 316 -40.61 -22.81 13.91
N ASP A 317 -40.92 -24.10 13.77
CA ASP A 317 -40.10 -25.04 12.96
C ASP A 317 -40.02 -24.63 11.48
N THR A 318 -41.17 -24.37 10.85
CA THR A 318 -41.22 -23.88 9.46
C THR A 318 -40.56 -22.50 9.31
N SER A 319 -40.47 -21.72 10.39
CA SER A 319 -39.75 -20.43 10.42
C SER A 319 -38.23 -20.61 10.63
N VAL A 320 -37.79 -21.69 11.30
CA VAL A 320 -36.38 -22.06 11.44
C VAL A 320 -35.86 -22.60 10.11
N GLU A 321 -36.54 -23.56 9.48
CA GLU A 321 -36.17 -24.08 8.16
C GLU A 321 -36.19 -22.97 7.08
N ALA A 322 -37.20 -22.10 7.08
CA ALA A 322 -37.24 -20.96 6.16
C ALA A 322 -36.17 -19.89 6.47
N ARG A 323 -35.72 -19.76 7.73
CA ARG A 323 -34.57 -18.92 8.09
C ARG A 323 -33.26 -19.54 7.61
N ILE A 324 -33.07 -20.84 7.78
CA ILE A 324 -31.88 -21.56 7.32
C ILE A 324 -31.77 -21.46 5.80
N GLN A 325 -32.83 -21.75 5.04
CA GLN A 325 -32.83 -21.61 3.58
C GLN A 325 -32.55 -20.16 3.11
N LYS A 326 -33.08 -19.17 3.83
CA LYS A 326 -32.81 -17.74 3.54
C LYS A 326 -31.37 -17.36 3.86
N GLU A 327 -30.79 -17.90 4.94
CA GLU A 327 -29.39 -17.70 5.30
C GLU A 327 -28.45 -18.39 4.29
N GLU A 328 -28.79 -19.60 3.82
CA GLU A 328 -28.09 -20.28 2.73
C GLU A 328 -28.14 -19.49 1.41
N GLU A 329 -29.30 -18.92 1.04
CA GLU A 329 -29.43 -18.06 -0.14
C GLU A 329 -28.62 -16.75 0.02
N GLU A 330 -28.65 -16.13 1.20
CA GLU A 330 -27.82 -14.96 1.51
C GLU A 330 -26.32 -15.27 1.48
N ILE A 331 -25.89 -16.46 1.94
CA ILE A 331 -24.52 -16.96 1.85
C ILE A 331 -24.11 -17.22 0.40
N LEU A 332 -24.97 -17.82 -0.42
CA LEU A 332 -24.73 -18.03 -1.85
C LEU A 332 -24.59 -16.68 -2.59
N MET A 333 -25.46 -15.72 -2.29
CA MET A 333 -25.40 -14.35 -2.83
C MET A 333 -24.22 -13.54 -2.29
N ALA A 334 -23.73 -13.81 -1.08
CA ALA A 334 -22.48 -13.26 -0.56
C ALA A 334 -21.27 -13.85 -1.28
N ASN A 335 -21.19 -15.19 -1.41
CA ASN A 335 -20.14 -15.86 -2.18
C ASN A 335 -20.09 -15.40 -3.64
N ARG A 336 -21.24 -15.20 -4.29
CA ARG A 336 -21.28 -14.65 -5.65
C ARG A 336 -20.68 -13.25 -5.72
N ARG A 337 -21.01 -12.36 -4.79
CA ARG A 337 -20.41 -11.01 -4.69
C ARG A 337 -18.91 -11.08 -4.40
N CYS A 338 -18.45 -12.02 -3.57
CA CYS A 338 -17.02 -12.24 -3.33
C CYS A 338 -16.29 -12.66 -4.61
N LEU A 339 -16.84 -13.60 -5.39
CA LEU A 339 -16.26 -14.02 -6.68
C LEU A 339 -16.20 -12.87 -7.71
N ASP A 340 -17.25 -12.06 -7.80
CA ASP A 340 -17.27 -10.88 -8.67
C ASP A 340 -16.23 -9.83 -8.22
N MET A 341 -16.06 -9.63 -6.91
CA MET A 341 -15.00 -8.78 -6.35
C MET A 341 -13.60 -9.34 -6.59
N GLU A 342 -13.38 -10.64 -6.44
CA GLU A 342 -12.10 -11.29 -6.78
C GLU A 342 -11.75 -11.10 -8.26
N SER A 343 -12.72 -11.30 -9.16
CA SER A 343 -12.56 -11.06 -10.60
C SER A 343 -12.15 -9.61 -10.86
N ARG A 344 -12.80 -8.65 -10.19
CA ARG A 344 -12.45 -7.23 -10.27
C ARG A 344 -11.05 -6.94 -9.70
N ILE A 345 -10.64 -7.58 -8.60
CA ILE A 345 -9.29 -7.45 -8.02
C ILE A 345 -8.23 -8.01 -8.97
N LYS A 346 -8.48 -9.15 -9.61
CA LYS A 346 -7.60 -9.76 -10.63
C LYS A 346 -7.44 -8.83 -11.85
N ASN A 347 -8.54 -8.25 -12.34
CA ASN A 347 -8.52 -7.27 -13.43
C ASN A 347 -7.78 -5.98 -13.06
N LEU A 348 -7.96 -5.45 -11.84
CA LEU A 348 -7.23 -4.29 -11.36
C LEU A 348 -5.73 -4.57 -11.19
N HIS A 349 -5.35 -5.76 -10.71
CA HIS A 349 -3.94 -6.18 -10.67
C HIS A 349 -3.32 -6.22 -12.07
N ALA A 350 -4.01 -6.78 -13.06
CA ALA A 350 -3.54 -6.78 -14.44
C ALA A 350 -3.32 -5.35 -14.98
N GLN A 351 -4.25 -4.43 -14.71
CA GLN A 351 -4.10 -3.02 -15.08
C GLN A 351 -2.94 -2.33 -14.36
N ILE A 352 -2.70 -2.61 -13.07
CA ILE A 352 -1.55 -2.07 -12.33
C ILE A 352 -0.24 -2.55 -12.97
N ILE A 353 -0.13 -3.84 -13.31
CA ILE A 353 1.05 -4.42 -13.98
C ILE A 353 1.29 -3.76 -15.35
N GLU A 354 0.23 -3.53 -16.13
CA GLU A 354 0.31 -2.83 -17.42
C GLU A 354 0.78 -1.37 -17.25
N LYS A 355 0.23 -0.64 -16.28
CA LYS A 355 0.62 0.75 -15.98
C LYS A 355 2.06 0.83 -15.48
N ASP A 356 2.51 -0.08 -14.64
CA ASP A 356 3.90 -0.18 -14.20
C ASP A 356 4.86 -0.47 -15.37
N ALA A 357 4.47 -1.34 -16.30
CA ALA A 357 5.25 -1.58 -17.52
C ALA A 357 5.32 -0.31 -18.39
N MET A 358 4.22 0.41 -18.55
CA MET A 358 4.17 1.69 -19.27
C MET A 358 5.05 2.76 -18.60
N ILE A 359 5.01 2.86 -17.27
CA ILE A 359 5.86 3.77 -16.48
C ILE A 359 7.34 3.42 -16.64
N LYS A 360 7.69 2.13 -16.66
CA LYS A 360 9.07 1.67 -16.92
C LYS A 360 9.54 2.05 -18.32
N VAL A 361 8.71 1.87 -19.35
CA VAL A 361 9.03 2.28 -20.73
C VAL A 361 9.17 3.80 -20.85
N LEU A 362 8.29 4.57 -20.22
CA LEU A 362 8.39 6.04 -20.22
C LEU A 362 9.63 6.55 -19.48
N HIS A 363 10.00 5.94 -18.35
CA HIS A 363 11.26 6.26 -17.66
C HIS A 363 12.50 5.84 -18.46
N GLN A 364 12.44 4.73 -19.19
CA GLN A 364 13.53 4.29 -20.07
C GLN A 364 13.71 5.25 -21.25
N ARG A 365 12.61 5.78 -21.80
CA ARG A 365 12.64 6.82 -22.85
C ARG A 365 13.07 8.19 -22.32
N SER A 366 12.58 8.61 -21.14
CA SER A 366 12.94 9.92 -20.57
C SER A 366 14.40 10.00 -20.09
N ARG A 367 15.00 8.87 -19.69
CA ARG A 367 16.46 8.76 -19.45
C ARG A 367 17.29 8.69 -20.74
N LYS A 368 16.66 8.73 -21.93
CA LYS A 368 17.34 8.50 -23.22
C LYS A 368 17.10 9.61 -24.24
N GLU A 369 17.24 10.87 -23.84
CA GLU A 369 17.73 11.98 -24.68
C GLU A 369 17.96 13.28 -23.87
N PRO A 370 18.90 14.17 -24.24
CA PRO A 370 20.08 14.00 -25.10
C PRO A 370 21.40 14.41 -24.41
N ILE A 371 22.42 13.54 -24.45
CA ILE A 371 23.82 13.96 -24.22
C ILE A 371 24.65 13.53 -25.44
N LYS A 372 25.26 14.54 -26.05
CA LYS A 372 25.95 14.58 -27.36
C LYS A 372 27.06 13.52 -27.52
N SER A 373 27.19 12.98 -28.73
CA SER A 373 28.42 13.12 -29.53
C SER A 373 28.24 12.59 -30.97
N ASP A 374 28.89 13.25 -31.92
CA ASP A 374 28.78 13.04 -33.37
C ASP A 374 29.68 11.91 -33.95
N LEU A 375 29.54 11.74 -35.28
CA LEU A 375 30.43 11.12 -36.27
C LEU A 375 30.28 9.63 -36.67
N SER A 376 29.87 9.44 -37.94
CA SER A 376 29.97 8.26 -38.82
C SER A 376 29.11 7.02 -38.43
N SER A 377 28.34 6.37 -39.31
CA SER A 377 28.06 6.51 -40.76
C SER A 377 26.70 5.79 -41.06
N ALA A 378 26.07 5.75 -42.25
CA ALA A 378 26.46 6.11 -43.63
C ALA A 378 25.24 6.41 -44.56
N MET A 379 25.53 6.50 -45.86
CA MET A 379 24.72 6.29 -47.08
C MET A 379 23.35 5.54 -46.93
N ARG A 380 22.26 5.86 -47.65
CA ARG A 380 21.97 6.78 -48.79
C ARG A 380 20.43 7.05 -48.91
N PRO A 381 19.96 8.04 -49.70
CA PRO A 381 18.53 8.46 -49.74
C PRO A 381 17.75 8.16 -51.05
N SER A 382 16.44 7.87 -50.95
CA SER A 382 15.34 8.03 -51.95
C SER A 382 14.04 7.34 -51.46
N LYS A 383 12.78 7.60 -51.88
CA LYS A 383 12.08 8.71 -52.56
C LYS A 383 10.55 8.47 -52.39
N SER A 384 9.78 9.54 -52.15
CA SER A 384 8.32 9.75 -52.40
C SER A 384 7.28 8.60 -52.36
N LEU A 385 6.30 8.79 -51.46
CA LEU A 385 4.83 8.64 -51.59
C LEU A 385 4.21 8.18 -52.94
N MET A 386 3.11 7.41 -52.86
CA MET A 386 1.78 7.84 -53.36
C MET A 386 0.62 7.02 -52.75
N SER A 387 -0.48 7.69 -52.42
CA SER A 387 -1.78 7.10 -52.08
C SER A 387 -2.61 6.81 -53.35
N ILE A 388 -3.64 5.97 -53.22
CA ILE A 388 -4.76 5.90 -54.16
C ILE A 388 -6.02 6.52 -53.52
N SER A 389 -6.80 7.23 -54.33
CA SER A 389 -7.92 8.08 -53.91
C SER A 389 -9.25 7.58 -54.50
N ASN A 390 -10.38 7.90 -53.86
CA ASN A 390 -11.69 7.98 -54.50
C ASN A 390 -12.58 8.93 -53.66
N THR A 391 -12.57 10.24 -53.94
CA THR A 391 -13.57 10.97 -54.75
C THR A 391 -15.02 10.90 -54.24
N GLY A 392 -15.55 12.03 -53.78
CA GLY A 392 -16.96 12.27 -53.46
C GLY A 392 -17.16 13.70 -52.97
N SER A 393 -17.93 14.51 -53.70
CA SER A 393 -17.96 15.98 -53.54
C SER A 393 -19.20 16.50 -52.80
N SER A 394 -19.05 17.71 -52.24
CA SER A 394 -20.12 18.70 -51.97
C SER A 394 -21.05 18.48 -50.77
N GLY A 395 -21.38 19.58 -50.06
CA GLY A 395 -22.62 19.67 -49.27
C GLY A 395 -22.50 20.46 -47.96
N SER A 396 -23.11 21.64 -47.90
CA SER A 396 -23.37 22.38 -46.66
C SER A 396 -24.45 21.72 -45.81
N GLY A 397 -24.50 22.02 -44.50
CA GLY A 397 -25.77 22.26 -43.82
C GLY A 397 -26.11 21.42 -42.56
N LEU A 398 -26.22 22.14 -41.44
CA LEU A 398 -27.33 22.12 -40.48
C LEU A 398 -27.97 20.78 -39.99
N LEU A 399 -27.85 20.60 -38.66
CA LEU A 399 -28.91 20.26 -37.70
C LEU A 399 -29.52 18.84 -37.58
N SER A 400 -29.86 18.55 -36.31
CA SER A 400 -30.96 17.72 -35.80
C SER A 400 -30.78 16.22 -35.51
N HIS A 401 -30.69 15.93 -34.21
CA HIS A 401 -31.56 15.03 -33.42
C HIS A 401 -32.37 13.93 -34.16
N SER A 402 -32.22 12.65 -33.76
CA SER A 402 -33.20 11.92 -32.91
C SER A 402 -33.08 10.39 -32.97
N LEU A 403 -33.06 9.75 -31.79
CA LEU A 403 -33.82 8.56 -31.33
C LEU A 403 -34.10 7.37 -32.29
N GLY A 404 -33.85 6.13 -31.82
CA GLY A 404 -34.41 4.90 -32.41
C GLY A 404 -33.95 3.60 -31.72
N LEU A 405 -34.84 2.97 -30.93
CA LEU A 405 -34.59 1.78 -30.11
C LEU A 405 -34.74 0.44 -30.86
N SER A 406 -34.31 -0.67 -30.22
CA SER A 406 -34.81 -2.06 -30.43
C SER A 406 -34.32 -2.79 -31.70
N SER A 407 -34.13 -4.11 -31.80
CA SER A 407 -34.11 -5.25 -30.85
C SER A 407 -33.53 -6.51 -31.54
N SER A 408 -32.87 -7.42 -30.80
CA SER A 408 -32.60 -8.82 -31.19
C SER A 408 -33.93 -9.64 -31.20
N PRO A 409 -34.07 -10.87 -31.80
CA PRO A 409 -33.12 -12.00 -31.69
C PRO A 409 -33.02 -13.06 -32.85
N ILE A 410 -31.99 -13.92 -32.74
CA ILE A 410 -31.91 -15.38 -33.07
C ILE A 410 -32.32 -15.90 -34.48
N THR A 411 -31.37 -16.57 -35.17
CA THR A 411 -31.42 -18.00 -35.59
C THR A 411 -30.04 -18.52 -36.06
N GLU A 412 -29.89 -19.85 -36.14
CA GLU A 412 -28.67 -20.61 -36.52
C GLU A 412 -28.32 -20.59 -38.02
N GLU A 413 -27.03 -20.76 -38.35
CA GLU A 413 -26.61 -21.82 -39.28
C GLU A 413 -25.17 -22.31 -39.00
N ARG A 414 -24.91 -23.61 -39.13
CA ARG A 414 -23.57 -24.22 -39.11
C ARG A 414 -23.01 -24.31 -40.54
N LYS A 415 -21.69 -24.18 -40.72
CA LYS A 415 -21.02 -24.80 -41.88
C LYS A 415 -19.58 -25.21 -41.60
N ASP A 416 -19.29 -26.49 -41.81
CA ASP A 416 -17.96 -27.08 -41.68
C ASP A 416 -17.03 -26.72 -42.85
N THR A 417 -15.72 -26.63 -42.58
CA THR A 417 -14.68 -27.06 -43.54
C THR A 417 -13.49 -27.66 -42.80
N CYS A 418 -13.10 -28.86 -43.22
CA CYS A 418 -12.04 -29.68 -42.62
C CYS A 418 -10.73 -29.51 -43.39
N TRP A 419 -9.59 -29.45 -42.69
CA TRP A 419 -8.26 -29.65 -43.27
C TRP A 419 -7.62 -30.90 -42.68
N LYS A 420 -7.30 -31.87 -43.54
CA LYS A 420 -6.66 -33.14 -43.18
C LYS A 420 -5.43 -33.34 -44.08
N GLY A 421 -4.24 -33.28 -43.49
CA GLY A 421 -2.97 -33.62 -44.14
C GLY A 421 -2.33 -34.83 -43.47
N SER A 422 -1.83 -35.79 -44.25
CA SER A 422 -1.31 -37.06 -43.75
C SER A 422 -0.21 -37.60 -44.66
N LEU A 423 0.93 -37.99 -44.08
CA LEU A 423 2.04 -38.80 -44.60
C LEU A 423 3.04 -38.95 -43.42
N GLY A 424 3.74 -40.06 -43.19
CA GLY A 424 3.76 -41.38 -43.83
C GLY A 424 4.46 -42.41 -42.94
N VAL A 425 4.30 -43.70 -43.26
CA VAL A 425 4.77 -44.88 -42.49
C VAL A 425 6.22 -45.24 -42.81
N LEU A 426 6.98 -45.80 -41.85
CA LEU A 426 8.03 -46.81 -42.07
C LEU A 426 8.32 -47.64 -40.78
N LEU A 427 8.27 -48.97 -40.91
CA LEU A 427 8.98 -50.10 -40.22
C LEU A 427 9.67 -49.82 -38.85
N GLY A 428 9.63 -50.67 -37.81
CA GLY A 428 9.60 -52.14 -37.70
C GLY A 428 9.95 -52.58 -36.25
N PRO A 429 10.07 -53.88 -35.91
CA PRO A 429 9.60 -54.38 -34.59
C PRO A 429 10.64 -55.07 -33.66
N GLU A 430 10.12 -55.77 -32.62
CA GLU A 430 10.76 -56.70 -31.64
C GLU A 430 11.35 -56.01 -30.37
N PHE A 431 11.28 -56.52 -29.11
CA PHE A 431 11.03 -57.88 -28.55
C PHE A 431 10.05 -57.91 -27.32
N ARG A 432 9.76 -59.13 -26.83
CA ARG A 432 8.81 -59.62 -25.78
C ARG A 432 9.42 -59.69 -24.33
N PRO A 433 8.76 -60.24 -23.26
CA PRO A 433 7.46 -59.94 -22.62
C PRO A 433 7.56 -59.95 -21.05
N GLU A 434 6.57 -60.56 -20.34
CA GLU A 434 6.48 -60.91 -18.89
C GLU A 434 5.85 -59.82 -17.97
N SER A 435 4.82 -60.04 -17.14
CA SER A 435 3.94 -61.21 -16.93
C SER A 435 2.51 -60.83 -16.48
N LEU A 436 1.53 -61.58 -16.99
CA LEU A 436 0.29 -62.09 -16.35
C LEU A 436 -0.48 -61.32 -15.23
N ARG A 437 -1.79 -61.15 -15.53
CA ARG A 437 -3.02 -61.33 -14.68
C ARG A 437 -3.53 -60.13 -13.85
N THR A 438 -4.83 -59.83 -13.73
CA THR A 438 -6.09 -60.38 -14.33
C THR A 438 -7.21 -59.32 -14.27
N GLU A 439 -8.24 -59.50 -15.14
CA GLU A 439 -9.66 -59.05 -15.11
C GLU A 439 -10.15 -58.12 -13.97
N SER A 440 -10.82 -56.98 -14.22
CA SER A 440 -12.09 -56.72 -14.96
C SER A 440 -13.38 -57.12 -14.20
N ILE A 441 -14.06 -56.15 -13.56
CA ILE A 441 -15.52 -55.83 -13.52
C ILE A 441 -15.74 -54.76 -12.41
N SER A 442 -16.30 -53.57 -12.64
CA SER A 442 -17.71 -53.22 -12.94
C SER A 442 -18.72 -53.53 -11.83
N SER A 443 -19.02 -52.55 -10.96
CA SER A 443 -20.37 -51.95 -10.78
C SER A 443 -20.42 -50.99 -9.58
N SER A 444 -21.30 -49.98 -9.65
CA SER A 444 -21.65 -49.04 -8.57
C SER A 444 -23.02 -49.45 -7.99
N PRO A 445 -23.28 -49.22 -6.68
CA PRO A 445 -24.02 -48.00 -6.35
C PRO A 445 -23.56 -47.30 -5.05
N SER A 446 -23.69 -45.96 -5.01
CA SER A 446 -23.70 -45.14 -3.79
C SER A 446 -24.94 -45.45 -2.93
N PRO A 447 -25.01 -45.10 -1.62
CA PRO A 447 -25.16 -43.69 -1.20
C PRO A 447 -24.62 -43.30 0.21
N VAL A 448 -24.85 -42.02 0.56
CA VAL A 448 -24.86 -41.39 1.91
C VAL A 448 -23.52 -40.96 2.55
N LEU A 449 -23.43 -39.66 2.84
CA LEU A 449 -22.49 -39.01 3.77
C LEU A 449 -23.06 -39.01 5.20
N PRO A 450 -22.25 -38.80 6.24
CA PRO A 450 -22.34 -37.48 6.85
C PRO A 450 -20.99 -36.86 7.26
N SER A 451 -20.89 -35.55 7.07
CA SER A 451 -19.87 -34.69 7.67
C SER A 451 -20.54 -33.82 8.74
N THR A 452 -19.91 -33.66 9.90
CA THR A 452 -20.30 -32.63 10.88
C THR A 452 -19.03 -31.94 11.43
N PRO A 453 -19.05 -30.61 11.69
CA PRO A 453 -17.82 -29.81 11.64
C PRO A 453 -17.26 -29.42 13.01
N MET A 454 -16.05 -28.86 12.98
CA MET A 454 -15.36 -28.29 14.13
C MET A 454 -16.02 -26.98 14.59
N THR A 455 -16.08 -26.77 15.90
CA THR A 455 -16.53 -25.53 16.54
C THR A 455 -15.40 -24.50 16.61
N ALA A 456 -15.69 -23.26 16.19
CA ALA A 456 -14.83 -22.10 16.42
C ALA A 456 -15.65 -20.96 17.03
N GLY A 457 -15.31 -20.55 18.26
CA GLY A 457 -15.83 -19.34 18.89
C GLY A 457 -14.90 -18.16 18.63
N HIS A 458 -15.46 -16.97 18.41
CA HIS A 458 -14.70 -15.76 18.14
C HIS A 458 -14.99 -14.67 19.19
N SER A 459 -13.95 -14.26 19.92
CA SER A 459 -14.00 -13.15 20.87
C SER A 459 -14.06 -11.80 20.16
N LYS A 460 -14.68 -10.82 20.83
CA LYS A 460 -15.05 -9.53 20.24
C LYS A 460 -14.12 -8.40 20.71
N THR A 461 -13.26 -7.92 19.82
CA THR A 461 -12.52 -6.64 19.90
C THR A 461 -12.60 -6.02 18.50
N GLY A 462 -13.00 -4.77 18.26
CA GLY A 462 -12.93 -3.60 19.12
C GLY A 462 -11.95 -2.60 18.49
N SER A 463 -12.46 -1.63 17.71
CA SER A 463 -11.74 -0.40 17.36
C SER A 463 -12.71 0.67 16.86
N ARG A 464 -12.46 1.92 17.24
CA ARG A 464 -13.21 3.13 16.87
C ARG A 464 -12.20 4.28 16.73
N ASP A 465 -12.58 5.31 15.98
CA ASP A 465 -11.84 6.59 15.81
C ASP A 465 -10.56 6.44 14.92
N SER A 466 -10.10 7.41 14.10
CA SER A 466 -10.63 8.76 13.80
C SER A 466 -10.12 9.32 12.45
N CYS A 467 -10.67 10.46 12.01
CA CYS A 467 -10.32 11.19 10.77
C CYS A 467 -8.98 11.95 10.81
N THR A 468 -8.41 12.30 9.64
CA THR A 468 -8.23 13.71 9.16
C THR A 468 -7.45 13.81 7.83
N GLN A 469 -8.05 14.38 6.76
CA GLN A 469 -7.40 15.34 5.84
C GLN A 469 -8.37 15.86 4.75
N THR A 470 -8.46 17.18 4.57
CA THR A 470 -8.15 17.88 3.31
C THR A 470 -8.20 19.40 3.52
N GLU A 471 -7.38 20.11 2.75
CA GLU A 471 -7.16 21.56 2.78
C GLU A 471 -7.58 22.17 1.42
N LYS A 472 -8.22 23.35 1.43
CA LYS A 472 -8.31 24.33 0.32
C LYS A 472 -8.97 25.62 0.80
N GLY A 473 -8.58 26.78 0.27
CA GLY A 473 -9.01 28.11 0.75
C GLY A 473 -9.46 29.10 -0.33
N GLN A 474 -9.25 30.41 -0.05
CA GLN A 474 -9.79 31.63 -0.72
C GLN A 474 -11.24 31.99 -0.30
N SER A 475 -11.65 33.26 -0.09
CA SER A 475 -11.02 34.59 -0.33
C SER A 475 -11.60 35.72 0.58
N GLN A 476 -10.88 36.85 0.69
CA GLN A 476 -11.24 38.25 1.10
C GLN A 476 -12.65 38.55 1.66
N ASP A 477 -12.84 39.36 2.74
CA ASP A 477 -12.53 40.81 2.77
C ASP A 477 -12.43 41.46 4.19
N LYS A 478 -12.11 42.77 4.24
CA LYS A 478 -11.86 43.63 5.44
C LYS A 478 -13.13 44.39 5.96
N PRO A 479 -13.04 45.33 6.95
CA PRO A 479 -12.60 45.20 8.36
C PRO A 479 -13.61 45.85 9.36
N SER A 480 -13.40 45.73 10.69
CA SER A 480 -13.80 46.74 11.71
C SER A 480 -13.25 46.46 13.13
N THR A 481 -12.50 47.41 13.69
CA THR A 481 -12.35 47.68 15.14
C THR A 481 -13.33 48.81 15.51
N PRO A 482 -13.67 49.16 16.79
CA PRO A 482 -12.82 49.24 18.01
C PRO A 482 -13.58 48.74 19.30
N ALA A 483 -13.39 49.12 20.57
CA ALA A 483 -12.40 49.93 21.32
C ALA A 483 -12.48 49.64 22.86
N LEU A 484 -11.34 49.66 23.58
CA LEU A 484 -11.20 50.04 25.02
C LEU A 484 -11.94 49.14 26.06
N GLN A 485 -11.69 49.10 27.38
CA GLN A 485 -10.86 49.82 28.38
C GLN A 485 -10.20 48.74 29.30
N SER A 486 -8.96 48.79 29.83
CA SER A 486 -8.15 49.79 30.54
C SER A 486 -8.24 49.73 32.08
N MET A 487 -7.04 49.69 32.73
CA MET A 487 -6.72 49.54 34.17
C MET A 487 -6.92 48.11 34.74
N THR A 488 -6.25 47.63 35.82
CA THR A 488 -5.30 48.27 36.78
C THR A 488 -4.15 47.30 37.23
N LEU A 489 -3.41 47.62 38.31
CA LEU A 489 -2.28 46.93 38.96
C LEU A 489 -2.32 47.24 40.49
N PRO A 490 -1.41 46.77 41.40
CA PRO A 490 -0.60 45.53 41.52
C PRO A 490 -0.54 44.94 42.97
N ALA A 491 0.41 43.99 43.20
CA ALA A 491 1.09 43.62 44.48
C ALA A 491 0.42 42.51 45.36
N ARG A 492 1.13 41.63 46.09
CA ARG A 492 2.59 41.46 46.38
C ARG A 492 2.89 40.07 47.02
N LEU A 493 4.14 39.56 46.90
CA LEU A 493 4.82 38.56 47.78
C LEU A 493 4.27 37.09 47.80
N SER A 494 5.04 36.00 48.03
CA SER A 494 6.49 35.78 48.28
C SER A 494 6.93 34.35 47.89
N SER A 495 8.24 34.16 47.64
CA SER A 495 8.99 32.88 47.63
C SER A 495 9.93 32.83 48.88
N PRO A 496 10.79 31.82 49.20
CA PRO A 496 11.41 30.79 48.35
C PRO A 496 11.53 29.33 48.92
N SER A 497 12.19 28.47 48.13
CA SER A 497 12.54 27.04 48.34
C SER A 497 13.91 26.85 49.05
N PRO A 498 14.67 25.73 48.92
CA PRO A 498 14.42 24.27 49.08
C PRO A 498 15.44 23.62 50.07
N ILE A 499 15.63 22.26 50.10
CA ILE A 499 16.93 21.49 50.15
C ILE A 499 16.85 20.06 50.79
N TYR A 500 17.14 19.05 49.94
CA TYR A 500 18.00 17.83 50.13
C TYR A 500 17.67 16.63 51.07
N ILE A 501 18.32 15.49 50.77
CA ILE A 501 18.11 14.08 51.22
C ILE A 501 19.36 13.60 52.03
N PRO A 502 19.34 12.49 52.83
CA PRO A 502 19.98 11.24 52.33
C PRO A 502 19.43 9.89 52.89
N ASP A 503 19.88 8.77 52.28
CA ASP A 503 19.60 7.36 52.63
C ASP A 503 20.12 6.86 53.99
N ARG A 504 19.53 5.77 54.56
CA ARG A 504 20.18 4.42 54.67
C ARG A 504 19.51 3.38 55.62
N ILE A 505 19.49 2.11 55.13
CA ILE A 505 19.83 0.82 55.81
C ILE A 505 18.81 0.02 56.68
N ALA A 506 18.81 -1.31 56.40
CA ALA A 506 18.36 -2.49 57.18
C ALA A 506 16.86 -2.65 57.54
N GLY A 507 16.26 -3.85 57.57
CA GLY A 507 16.76 -5.19 57.24
C GLY A 507 16.71 -6.19 58.39
N GLN A 508 15.63 -6.99 58.51
CA GLN A 508 15.60 -8.19 59.37
C GLN A 508 14.58 -9.22 58.88
N LEU A 509 14.86 -10.52 59.10
CA LEU A 509 13.97 -11.64 58.84
C LEU A 509 12.82 -11.74 59.85
N ILE A 510 11.72 -12.43 59.49
CA ILE A 510 11.10 -13.54 60.26
C ILE A 510 9.96 -14.18 59.43
N VAL A 511 9.95 -15.52 59.38
CA VAL A 511 8.95 -16.43 58.79
C VAL A 511 9.09 -17.76 59.57
N PRO A 512 8.07 -18.65 59.71
CA PRO A 512 6.64 -18.49 59.98
C PRO A 512 6.23 -19.20 61.31
N ALA A 513 4.96 -19.15 61.73
CA ALA A 513 4.38 -20.22 62.58
C ALA A 513 2.83 -20.23 62.61
N LEU A 514 2.29 -21.46 62.77
CA LEU A 514 1.00 -21.85 63.37
C LEU A 514 -0.32 -21.71 62.56
N ASN A 515 -0.70 -22.86 62.00
CA ASN A 515 -1.93 -23.65 62.29
C ASN A 515 -3.29 -22.94 62.44
N THR A 516 -4.31 -23.51 61.76
CA THR A 516 -5.32 -24.37 62.43
C THR A 516 -6.09 -25.22 61.40
N LEU A 517 -6.44 -26.47 61.77
CA LEU A 517 -7.27 -27.38 60.98
C LEU A 517 -8.77 -27.13 61.17
N ALA A 518 -9.54 -27.27 60.10
CA ALA A 518 -10.89 -27.88 60.01
C ALA A 518 -11.17 -28.03 58.50
N VAL A 519 -11.47 -29.17 57.88
CA VAL A 519 -12.27 -30.36 58.25
C VAL A 519 -13.71 -30.01 58.60
N CYS A 520 -14.58 -29.95 57.58
CA CYS A 520 -15.81 -30.75 57.50
C CYS A 520 -16.57 -30.50 56.18
N ILE A 521 -17.04 -31.61 55.58
CA ILE A 521 -17.91 -31.75 54.38
C ILE A 521 -17.24 -31.39 53.05
#